data_AF-A0A495A0R7-F1
#
_entry.id   AF-A0A495A0R7-F1
#
_cell.length_a   1.000
_cell.length_b   1.000
_cell.length_c   1.000
_cell.angle_alpha   90.00
_cell.angle_beta   90.00
_cell.angle_gamma   90.00
#
_symmetry.space_group_name_H-M   'P 1'
#
loop_
_entity.id
_entity.type
_entity.pdbx_description
1 polymer ?
#
loop_
_entity_poly.entity_id
_entity_poly.type
_entity_poly.pdbx_seq_one_letter_code
_entity_poly.pdbx_strand_id
1 'polypeptide(L)' 'MNREEIIQKLRARGCRITKQRLTILDIILEGDCSSCKEIHYKASKLDPGIGMATVYRMVNSLEEIGAITRKNIYLVEATI' A
#
# COMPACT_ATOMS: atom_id res chain seq x y z
N MET A 1 2.15 6.57 12.20
CA MET A 1 3.52 6.74 11.66
C MET A 1 3.49 7.89 10.67
N ASN A 2 4.52 8.73 10.64
CA ASN A 2 4.64 9.76 9.61
C ASN A 2 5.29 9.21 8.32
N ARG A 3 5.22 9.97 7.23
CA ARG A 3 5.73 9.56 5.91
C ARG A 3 7.22 9.19 5.92
N GLU A 4 8.04 9.99 6.61
CA GLU A 4 9.50 9.79 6.63
C GLU A 4 9.85 8.51 7.40
N GLU A 5 9.21 8.26 8.54
CA GLU A 5 9.35 7.01 9.30
C GLU A 5 9.01 5.77 8.45
N ILE A 6 7.95 5.85 7.64
CA ILE A 6 7.55 4.76 6.74
C ILE A 6 8.65 4.50 5.71
N ILE A 7 9.18 5.55 5.08
CA ILE A 7 10.26 5.44 4.09
C ILE A 7 11.52 4.83 4.72
N GLN A 8 11.90 5.26 5.93
CA GLN A 8 13.06 4.71 6.62
C GLN A 8 12.88 3.23 6.96
N LYS A 9 11.72 2.81 7.45
CA LYS A 9 11.44 1.39 7.71
C LYS A 9 11.45 0.54 6.43
N LEU A 10 10.91 1.05 5.32
CA LEU A 10 10.97 0.37 4.03
C LEU A 10 12.42 0.20 3.56
N ARG A 11 13.25 1.25 3.68
CA ARG A 11 14.68 1.20 3.33
C ARG A 11 15.43 0.19 4.19
N ALA A 12 15.18 0.16 5.51
CA ALA A 12 15.81 -0.77 6.44
C ALA A 12 15.54 -2.24 6.10
N ARG A 13 14.43 -2.54 5.42
CA ARG A 13 14.09 -3.88 4.89
C ARG A 13 14.64 -4.16 3.49
N GLY A 14 15.48 -3.29 2.94
CA GLY A 14 16.01 -3.43 1.58
C GLY A 14 15.02 -3.08 0.47
N CYS A 15 13.87 -2.47 0.79
CA CYS A 15 12.93 -2.03 -0.22
C CYS A 15 13.47 -0.80 -0.97
N ARG A 16 13.67 -0.93 -2.28
CA ARG A 16 14.07 0.20 -3.14
C ARG A 16 12.96 1.27 -3.19
N ILE A 17 13.25 2.50 -2.81
CA ILE A 17 12.26 3.60 -2.85
C ILE A 17 12.22 4.22 -4.25
N THR A 18 11.36 3.68 -5.13
CA THR A 18 11.15 4.19 -6.48
C THR A 18 10.10 5.31 -6.50
N LYS A 19 10.05 6.10 -7.58
CA LYS A 19 9.00 7.12 -7.77
C LYS A 19 7.59 6.52 -7.65
N GLN A 20 7.33 5.37 -8.29
CA GLN A 20 6.05 4.67 -8.21
C GLN A 20 5.64 4.29 -6.78
N ARG A 21 6.60 3.82 -5.96
CA ARG A 21 6.33 3.48 -4.56
C ARG A 21 6.00 4.71 -3.73
N LEU A 22 6.66 5.85 -4.01
CA LEU A 22 6.34 7.13 -3.37
C LEU A 22 4.95 7.60 -3.79
N THR A 23 4.60 7.55 -5.08
CA THR A 23 3.25 7.88 -5.57
C THR A 23 2.17 7.07 -4.86
N ILE A 24 2.35 5.75 -4.74
CA ILE A 24 1.38 4.88 -4.06
C ILE A 24 1.32 5.20 -2.56
N LEU A 25 2.46 5.47 -1.92
CA LEU A 25 2.50 5.86 -0.50
C LEU A 25 1.73 7.15 -0.26
N ASP A 26 1.95 8.16 -1.10
CA ASP A 26 1.31 9.47 -0.99
C ASP A 26 -0.22 9.33 -1.13
N ILE A 27 -0.70 8.56 -2.12
CA ILE A 27 -2.13 8.25 -2.29
C ILE A 27 -2.72 7.54 -1.07
N ILE A 28 -2.00 6.60 -0.46
CA ILE A 28 -2.47 5.89 0.73
C ILE A 28 -2.56 6.85 1.93
N LEU A 29 -1.60 7.75 2.07
CA LEU A 29 -1.53 8.71 3.17
C LEU A 29 -2.57 9.83 3.05
N GLU A 30 -3.08 10.12 1.85
CA GLU A 30 -4.23 11.01 1.66
C GLU A 30 -5.50 10.47 2.35
N GLY A 31 -5.58 9.15 2.64
CA GLY A 31 -6.65 8.56 3.46
C GLY A 31 -7.96 8.26 2.73
N ASP A 32 -8.10 8.68 1.47
CA ASP A 32 -9.32 8.53 0.67
C ASP A 32 -9.35 7.23 -0.15
N CYS A 33 -8.87 6.12 0.40
CA CYS A 33 -8.87 4.82 -0.28
C CYS A 33 -9.34 3.70 0.64
N SER A 34 -10.45 3.06 0.25
CA SER A 34 -11.05 1.92 0.93
C SER A 34 -10.54 0.57 0.41
N SER A 35 -9.89 0.55 -0.76
CA SER A 35 -9.46 -0.68 -1.42
C SER A 35 -8.22 -0.52 -2.31
N CYS A 36 -7.55 -1.64 -2.59
CA CYS A 36 -6.43 -1.67 -3.55
C CYS A 36 -6.85 -1.23 -4.97
N LYS A 37 -8.12 -1.43 -5.35
CA LYS A 37 -8.65 -0.99 -6.64
C LYS A 37 -8.71 0.53 -6.73
N GLU A 38 -9.12 1.20 -5.67
CA GLU A 38 -9.14 2.67 -5.61
C GLU A 38 -7.72 3.26 -5.63
N ILE A 39 -6.80 2.67 -4.87
CA ILE A 39 -5.38 3.06 -4.89
C ILE A 39 -4.84 2.97 -6.32
N HIS A 40 -5.10 1.86 -7.00
CA HIS A 40 -4.68 1.68 -8.39
C HIS A 40 -5.35 2.69 -9.34
N TYR A 41 -6.65 2.93 -9.20
CA TYR A 41 -7.36 3.90 -10.03
C TYR A 41 -6.77 5.31 -9.93
N LYS A 42 -6.40 5.74 -8.72
CA LYS A 42 -5.71 7.03 -8.52
C LYS A 42 -4.28 6.99 -9.05
N ALA A 43 -3.54 5.92 -8.77
CA ALA A 43 -2.14 5.79 -9.14
C ALA A 43 -1.95 5.73 -10.67
N SER A 44 -2.80 4.99 -11.39
CA SER A 44 -2.70 4.82 -12.84
C SER A 44 -3.03 6.10 -13.62
N LYS A 45 -3.80 7.01 -13.03
CA LYS A 45 -4.03 8.36 -13.58
C LYS A 45 -2.79 9.25 -13.49
N LEU A 46 -1.94 9.05 -12.48
CA LEU A 46 -0.71 9.81 -12.28
C LEU A 46 0.48 9.18 -13.03
N ASP A 47 0.55 7.84 -13.04
CA ASP A 47 1.56 7.06 -13.76
C ASP A 47 0.90 5.79 -14.34
N PRO A 48 0.63 5.76 -15.66
CA PRO A 48 0.07 4.59 -16.34
C PRO A 48 0.92 3.32 -16.24
N GLY A 49 2.20 3.42 -15.86
CA GLY A 49 3.07 2.28 -15.61
C GLY A 49 2.80 1.58 -14.27
N ILE A 50 1.96 2.14 -13.39
CA ILE A 50 1.58 1.51 -12.12
C ILE A 50 0.45 0.51 -12.35
N GLY A 51 0.83 -0.77 -12.45
CA GLY A 51 -0.14 -1.87 -12.47
C GLY A 51 -0.62 -2.31 -11.08
N MET A 52 -1.76 -3.01 -11.04
CA MET A 52 -2.33 -3.60 -9.82
C MET A 52 -1.33 -4.42 -8.99
N ALA A 53 -0.46 -5.20 -9.63
CA ALA A 53 0.56 -6.00 -8.92
C ALA A 53 1.54 -5.13 -8.11
N THR A 54 1.86 -3.93 -8.60
CA THR A 54 2.72 -2.98 -7.88
C THR A 54 2.00 -2.41 -6.66
N VAL A 55 0.70 -2.13 -6.77
CA VAL A 55 -0.12 -1.71 -5.63
C VAL A 55 -0.15 -2.80 -4.55
N TYR A 56 -0.45 -4.05 -4.90
CA TYR A 56 -0.46 -5.14 -3.93
C TYR A 56 0.90 -5.35 -3.24
N ARG A 57 2.00 -5.32 -3.99
CA ARG A 57 3.35 -5.43 -3.40
C ARG A 57 3.64 -4.29 -2.44
N MET A 58 3.19 -3.08 -2.76
CA MET A 58 3.37 -1.92 -1.89
C MET A 58 2.53 -2.05 -0.61
N VAL A 59 1.26 -2.42 -0.73
CA VAL A 59 0.37 -2.68 0.42
C VAL A 59 0.96 -3.76 1.33
N ASN A 60 1.42 -4.88 0.78
CA ASN A 60 2.09 -5.93 1.55
C ASN A 60 3.33 -5.39 2.29
N SER A 61 4.18 -4.61 1.60
CA SER A 61 5.38 -4.03 2.20
C SER A 61 5.05 -3.10 3.36
N LEU A 62 3.94 -2.36 3.26
CA LEU A 62 3.46 -1.46 4.32
C LEU A 62 2.87 -2.24 5.51
N GLU A 63 2.17 -3.35 5.27
CA GLU A 63 1.69 -4.23 6.34
C GLU A 63 2.85 -4.89 7.09
N GLU A 64 3.86 -5.37 6.39
CA GLU A 64 5.04 -6.00 6.98
C GLU A 64 5.82 -5.09 7.95
N ILE A 65 5.76 -3.77 7.74
CA ILE A 65 6.38 -2.78 8.65
C ILE A 65 5.39 -2.22 9.70
N GLY A 66 4.15 -2.72 9.70
CA GLY A 66 3.07 -2.27 10.58
C GLY A 66 2.55 -0.86 10.27
N ALA A 67 2.76 -0.36 9.05
CA ALA A 67 2.29 0.98 8.66
C ALA A 67 0.79 0.99 8.31
N ILE A 68 0.25 -0.14 7.86
CA ILE A 68 -1.18 -0.34 7.59
C ILE A 68 -1.64 -1.71 8.09
N THR A 69 -2.95 -1.90 8.21
CA THR A 69 -3.55 -3.18 8.58
C THR A 69 -4.79 -3.41 7.71
N ARG A 70 -4.85 -4.53 6.97
CA ARG A 70 -6.11 -4.96 6.37
C ARG A 70 -7.11 -5.38 7.43
N LYS A 71 -8.26 -4.72 7.47
CA LYS A 71 -9.43 -5.24 8.17
C LYS A 71 -10.10 -6.24 7.24
N ASN A 72 -10.01 -7.53 7.58
CA ASN A 72 -10.77 -8.55 6.88
C ASN A 72 -12.23 -8.43 7.32
N ILE A 73 -13.15 -8.13 6.40
CA ILE A 73 -14.57 -7.89 6.73
C ILE A 73 -15.33 -9.22 6.87
N TYR A 74 -14.79 -10.32 6.35
CA TYR A 74 -15.44 -11.62 6.37
C TYR A 74 -14.88 -12.49 7.48
N LEU A 75 -15.71 -12.78 8.48
CA LEU A 75 -15.52 -13.92 9.39
C LEU A 75 -16.24 -15.11 8.75
N VAL A 76 -15.48 -16.11 8.29
CA VAL A 76 -16.08 -17.37 7.87
C VAL A 76 -16.05 -18.31 9.07
N GLU A 77 -17.16 -18.36 9.81
CA GLU A 77 -17.39 -19.40 10.81
C GLU A 77 -17.66 -20.71 10.06
N ALA A 78 -16.59 -21.44 9.74
CA ALA A 78 -16.72 -22.81 9.28
C ALA A 78 -17.15 -23.68 10.47
N THR A 79 -18.45 -23.95 10.57
CA THR A 79 -18.95 -25.05 11.40
C THR A 79 -18.75 -26.34 10.62
N ILE A 80 -17.94 -27.24 11.17
CA ILE A 80 -17.79 -28.63 10.68
C ILE A 80 -18.98 -29.44 11.19
#